data_AF-A0A952DJH6-F1
#
_entry.id   AF-A0A952DJH6-F1
#
_cell.length_a   1.000
_cell.length_b   1.000
_cell.length_c   1.000
_cell.angle_alpha   90.00
_cell.angle_beta   90.00
_cell.angle_gamma   90.00
#
_symmetry.space_group_name_H-M   'P 1'
#
loop_
_entity.id
_entity.type
_entity.pdbx_description
1 polymer ?
#
loop_
_entity_poly.entity_id
_entity_poly.type
_entity_poly.pdbx_seq_one_letter_code
_entity_poly.pdbx_strand_id
1 'polypeptide(L)' 'LKWNEERGHYDYGALDWEEFYAVVRGEGPTAKERMEARRKAWDDGAWVREAADAYEARRRIKAAA' A
#
# COMPACT_ATOMS: atom_id res chain seq x y z
N LEU A 1 -28.94 4.51 5.85
CA LEU A 1 -28.53 5.93 5.89
C LEU A 1 -29.79 6.79 5.77
N LYS A 2 -30.02 7.70 6.71
CA LYS A 2 -31.21 8.57 6.71
C LYS A 2 -30.83 9.99 7.14
N TRP A 3 -31.33 11.01 6.44
CA TRP A 3 -31.12 12.40 6.84
C TRP A 3 -31.86 12.68 8.15
N ASN A 4 -31.18 13.31 9.12
CA ASN A 4 -31.75 13.73 10.39
C ASN A 4 -31.72 15.27 10.47
N GLU A 5 -32.89 15.89 10.30
CA GLU A 5 -33.03 17.35 10.28
C GLU A 5 -32.69 18.00 11.64
N GLU A 6 -32.97 17.34 12.76
CA GLU A 6 -32.70 17.88 14.11
C GLU A 6 -31.20 17.97 14.40
N ARG A 7 -30.42 16.99 13.92
CA ARG A 7 -28.97 16.95 14.10
C ARG A 7 -28.19 17.59 12.95
N GLY A 8 -28.86 17.89 11.84
CA GLY A 8 -28.24 18.44 10.62
C GLY A 8 -27.24 17.49 9.96
N HIS A 9 -27.37 16.17 10.15
CA HIS A 9 -26.47 15.16 9.55
C HIS A 9 -27.21 13.85 9.24
N TYR A 10 -26.58 12.94 8.50
CA TYR A 10 -27.14 11.61 8.25
C TYR A 10 -26.90 10.66 9.42
N ASP A 11 -27.93 9.91 9.81
CA ASP A 11 -27.80 8.75 10.69
C ASP A 11 -27.41 7.51 9.87
N TYR A 12 -26.39 6.80 10.36
CA TYR A 12 -25.88 5.56 9.79
C TYR A 12 -26.00 4.42 10.83
N GLY A 13 -26.00 3.18 10.33
CA GLY A 13 -26.07 1.99 11.18
C GLY A 13 -24.74 1.69 11.86
N ALA A 14 -24.74 0.71 12.76
CA ALA A 14 -23.50 0.19 13.33
C ALA A 14 -22.61 -0.40 12.22
N LEU A 15 -21.31 -0.14 12.31
CA LEU A 15 -20.32 -0.77 11.44
C LEU A 15 -20.07 -2.19 11.93
N ASP A 16 -19.75 -3.09 11.00
CA ASP A 16 -19.15 -4.38 11.32
C ASP A 16 -17.69 -4.16 11.74
N TRP A 17 -17.48 -4.05 13.05
CA TRP A 17 -16.15 -3.85 13.61
C TRP A 17 -15.29 -5.12 13.53
N GLU A 18 -15.90 -6.31 13.48
CA GLU A 18 -15.15 -7.57 13.35
C GLU A 18 -14.52 -7.66 11.96
N GLU A 19 -15.32 -7.41 10.91
CA GLU A 19 -14.84 -7.31 9.53
C GLU A 19 -13.76 -6.24 9.39
N PHE A 20 -13.99 -5.04 9.97
CA PHE A 20 -13.01 -3.97 9.94
C PHE A 20 -11.65 -4.41 10.48
N TYR A 21 -11.62 -5.04 11.65
CA TYR A 21 -10.36 -5.50 12.23
C TYR A 21 -9.74 -6.69 11.47
N ALA A 22 -10.54 -7.58 10.88
CA ALA A 22 -10.04 -8.63 9.99
C ALA A 22 -9.32 -8.02 8.78
N VAL A 23 -9.91 -7.01 8.14
CA VAL A 23 -9.28 -6.29 7.02
C VAL A 23 -7.98 -5.60 7.45
N VAL A 24 -7.96 -4.94 8.61
CA VAL A 24 -6.75 -4.29 9.16
C VAL A 24 -5.62 -5.30 9.42
N ARG A 25 -5.95 -6.51 9.88
CA ARG A 25 -4.97 -7.60 10.07
C ARG A 25 -4.50 -8.24 8.76
N GLY A 26 -5.07 -7.84 7.62
CA GLY A 26 -4.74 -8.44 6.32
C GLY A 26 -5.45 -9.76 6.06
N GLU A 27 -6.58 -10.01 6.72
CA GLU A 27 -7.51 -11.12 6.43
C GLU A 27 -8.61 -10.70 5.46
N GLY A 28 -8.55 -9.46 4.96
CA GLY A 28 -9.49 -8.94 3.98
C GLY A 28 -9.42 -9.63 2.61
N PRO A 29 -10.47 -9.50 1.79
CA PRO A 29 -10.68 -10.30 0.59
C PRO A 29 -9.58 -10.19 -0.47
N THR A 30 -8.79 -9.12 -0.46
CA THR A 30 -7.70 -8.88 -1.44
C THR A 30 -6.32 -8.74 -0.79
N ALA A 31 -6.22 -8.99 0.51
CA ALA A 31 -4.99 -8.73 1.26
C ALA A 31 -3.82 -9.61 0.76
N LYS A 32 -4.11 -10.89 0.48
CA LYS A 32 -3.12 -11.82 -0.04
C LYS A 32 -2.62 -11.42 -1.43
N GLU A 33 -3.52 -11.18 -2.40
CA GLU A 33 -3.09 -10.81 -3.75
C GLU A 33 -2.33 -9.48 -3.78
N ARG A 34 -2.72 -8.50 -2.94
CA ARG A 34 -1.98 -7.23 -2.82
C ARG A 34 -0.54 -7.46 -2.36
N MET A 35 -0.36 -8.31 -1.35
CA MET A 35 0.97 -8.61 -0.81
C MET A 35 1.82 -9.43 -1.77
N GLU A 36 1.21 -10.35 -2.52
CA GLU A 36 1.90 -11.11 -3.57
C GLU A 36 2.32 -10.20 -4.73
N ALA A 37 1.42 -9.35 -5.23
CA ALA A 37 1.72 -8.41 -6.30
C ALA A 37 2.84 -7.44 -5.91
N ARG A 38 2.84 -6.94 -4.66
CA ARG A 38 3.89 -6.06 -4.16
C ARG A 38 5.24 -6.76 -4.07
N ARG A 39 5.28 -7.99 -3.54
CA ARG A 39 6.50 -8.80 -3.46
C ARG A 39 7.04 -9.12 -4.85
N LYS A 40 6.19 -9.62 -5.74
CA LYS A 40 6.56 -9.91 -7.13
C LYS A 40 7.14 -8.70 -7.84
N ALA A 41 6.50 -7.54 -7.77
CA ALA A 41 7.01 -6.31 -8.38
C ALA A 41 8.36 -5.86 -7.78
N TRP A 42 8.57 -6.09 -6.48
CA TRP A 42 9.86 -5.82 -5.84
C TRP A 42 10.94 -6.76 -6.35
N ASP A 43 10.67 -8.06 -6.37
CA ASP A 43 11.63 -9.09 -6.74
C ASP A 43 11.99 -8.99 -8.23
N ASP A 44 10.98 -8.93 -9.11
CA ASP A 44 11.18 -8.76 -10.56
C ASP A 44 11.90 -7.44 -10.91
N GLY A 45 11.70 -6.41 -10.09
CA GLY A 45 12.32 -5.10 -10.24
C GLY A 45 13.73 -4.99 -9.65
N ALA A 46 14.31 -6.06 -9.08
CA ALA A 46 15.61 -6.02 -8.42
C ALA A 46 16.71 -5.51 -9.34
N TRP A 47 16.78 -6.03 -10.56
CA TRP A 47 17.81 -5.65 -11.53
C TRP A 47 17.79 -4.16 -11.88
N VAL A 48 16.62 -3.52 -11.87
CA VAL A 48 16.50 -2.07 -12.15
C VAL A 48 17.15 -1.27 -11.03
N ARG A 49 16.91 -1.68 -9.77
CA ARG A 49 17.51 -1.03 -8.61
C ARG A 49 19.03 -1.22 -8.60
N GLU A 50 19.49 -2.44 -8.85
CA GLU A 50 20.92 -2.75 -8.97
C GLU A 50 21.60 -1.95 -10.09
N ALA A 51 20.94 -1.81 -11.25
CA ALA A 51 21.44 -1.01 -12.35
C ALA A 51 21.52 0.49 -11.98
N ALA A 52 20.52 1.00 -11.26
CA ALA A 52 20.51 2.39 -10.78
C ALA A 52 21.67 2.63 -9.79
N ASP A 53 21.88 1.72 -8.84
CA ASP A 53 22.98 1.78 -7.86
C ASP A 53 24.35 1.74 -8.57
N ALA A 54 24.53 0.83 -9.52
CA ALA A 54 25.78 0.71 -10.29
C ALA A 54 26.08 1.97 -11.13
N TYR A 55 25.04 2.55 -11.75
CA TYR A 55 25.18 3.81 -12.50
C TYR A 55 25.59 4.97 -11.59
N GLU A 56 24.95 5.07 -10.43
CA GLU A 56 25.22 6.10 -9.43
C GLU A 56 26.65 6.01 -8.89
N ALA A 57 27.11 4.79 -8.55
CA ALA A 57 28.48 4.53 -8.14
C ALA A 57 29.50 4.97 -9.21
N ARG A 58 29.25 4.63 -10.48
CA ARG A 58 30.10 5.06 -11.60
C ARG A 58 30.12 6.59 -11.74
N ARG A 59 28.98 7.24 -11.55
CA ARG A 59 28.87 8.71 -11.62
C ARG A 59 29.67 9.38 -10.50
N ARG A 60 29.64 8.83 -9.27
CA ARG A 60 30.45 9.32 -8.15
C ARG A 60 31.95 9.21 -8.42
N ILE A 61 32.41 8.06 -8.92
CA ILE A 61 33.83 7.86 -9.27
C ILE A 61 34.29 8.90 -10.30
N LYS A 62 33.48 9.14 -11.34
CA LYS A 62 33.79 10.15 -12.36
C LYS A 62 33.83 11.58 -11.83
N ALA A 63 32.98 11.91 -10.86
CA ALA A 63 32.94 13.26 -10.29
C ALA A 63 34.09 13.53 -9.31
N ALA A 64 34.69 12.47 -8.75
CA ALA A 64 35.81 12.55 -7.82
C ALA A 64 37.19 12.50 -8.50
N ALA A 65 37.23 12.22 -9.81
CA ALA A 65 38.43 12.21 -10.65
C ALA A 65 38.57 13.54 -11.38
#